data_AF-A0A1W9H9Z5-F1
#
_entry.id   AF-A0A1W9H9Z5-F1
#
_cell.length_a   1.000
_cell.length_b   1.000
_cell.length_c   1.000
_cell.angle_alpha   90.00
_cell.angle_beta   90.00
_cell.angle_gamma   90.00
#
_symmetry.space_group_name_H-M   'P 1'
#
loop_
_entity.id
_entity.type
_entity.pdbx_description
1 polymer ?
#
loop_
_entity_poly.entity_id
_entity_poly.type
_entity_poly.pdbx_seq_one_letter_code
_entity_poly.pdbx_strand_id
1 'polypeptide(L)'
;MTEIVKTSAFKSGNSVAVRLPKSFGVKPGDAVEISRQGADLVIRPALDLDRERADLAELAGILRALGPSDPFRGREEIELPDRAGLY
;
A
#
# COMPACT_ATOMS: atom_id res chain seq x y z
N MET A 1 -2.76 -10.60 -11.66
CA MET A 1 -3.85 -10.59 -12.64
C MET A 1 -4.67 -9.33 -12.43
N THR A 2 -4.86 -8.53 -13.48
CA THR A 2 -5.68 -7.30 -13.40
C THR A 2 -7.15 -7.68 -13.55
N GLU A 3 -7.96 -7.46 -12.51
CA GLU A 3 -9.40 -7.68 -12.58
C GLU A 3 -10.07 -6.47 -13.25
N ILE A 4 -10.73 -6.69 -14.39
CA ILE A 4 -11.45 -5.63 -15.13
C ILE A 4 -12.94 -5.92 -15.05
N VAL A 5 -13.70 -5.00 -14.44
CA VAL A 5 -15.16 -5.10 -14.35
C VAL A 5 -15.80 -3.89 -15.03
N LYS A 6 -16.77 -4.14 -15.90
CA LYS A 6 -17.61 -3.09 -16.48
C LYS A 6 -18.70 -2.73 -15.48
N THR A 7 -18.76 -1.45 -15.11
CA THR A 7 -19.73 -0.90 -14.16
C THR A 7 -20.23 0.45 -14.67
N SER A 8 -21.27 0.99 -14.05
CA SER A 8 -21.85 2.28 -14.41
C SER A 8 -21.69 3.31 -13.30
N ALA A 9 -21.55 4.57 -13.71
CA ALA A 9 -21.67 5.71 -12.82
C ALA A 9 -23.15 6.05 -12.61
N PHE A 10 -23.49 6.57 -11.44
CA PHE A 10 -24.83 6.99 -11.09
C PHE A 10 -24.81 8.26 -10.23
N LYS A 11 -25.93 8.98 -10.20
CA LYS A 11 -26.09 10.18 -9.37
C LYS A 11 -26.32 9.76 -7.92
N SER A 12 -25.54 10.34 -7.00
CA SER A 12 -25.68 10.16 -5.55
C SER A 12 -25.72 11.54 -4.90
N GLY A 13 -26.93 12.00 -4.55
CA GLY A 13 -27.15 13.37 -4.09
C GLY A 13 -26.72 14.40 -5.15
N ASN A 14 -25.79 15.28 -4.77
CA ASN A 14 -25.21 16.30 -5.65
C ASN A 14 -23.92 15.85 -6.36
N SER A 15 -23.55 14.58 -6.23
CA SER A 15 -22.30 14.02 -6.74
C SER A 15 -22.53 12.84 -7.69
N VAL A 16 -21.47 12.42 -8.37
CA VAL A 16 -21.44 11.21 -9.18
C VAL A 16 -20.64 10.15 -8.44
N ALA A 17 -21.18 8.93 -8.40
CA ALA A 17 -20.53 7.78 -7.80
C ALA A 17 -20.38 6.65 -8.83
N VAL A 18 -19.36 5.81 -8.65
CA VAL A 18 -19.16 4.59 -9.43
C VAL A 18 -19.44 3.39 -8.53
N ARG A 19 -20.19 2.40 -9.02
CA ARG A 19 -20.42 1.17 -8.26
C ARG A 19 -19.17 0.31 -8.28
N LEU A 20 -18.57 0.11 -7.11
CA LEU A 20 -17.43 -0.77 -6.90
C LEU A 20 -17.90 -2.17 -6.45
N PRO A 21 -17.61 -3.24 -7.21
CA PRO A 21 -17.89 -4.61 -6.79
C PRO A 21 -17.09 -5.02 -5.54
N LYS A 22 -17.61 -6.00 -4.79
CA LYS A 22 -16.97 -6.52 -3.56
C LYS A 22 -15.55 -7.06 -3.80
N SER A 23 -15.25 -7.54 -5.01
CA SER A 23 -13.93 -8.05 -5.38
C SER A 23 -12.81 -7.01 -5.27
N PHE A 24 -13.14 -5.71 -5.39
CA PHE A 24 -12.18 -4.62 -5.22
C PHE A 24 -11.87 -4.29 -3.75
N GLY A 25 -12.56 -4.91 -2.78
CA GLY A 25 -12.20 -4.85 -1.35
C GLY A 25 -12.43 -3.51 -0.63
N VAL A 26 -12.92 -2.47 -1.31
CA VAL A 26 -13.24 -1.17 -0.70
C VAL A 26 -14.53 -1.26 0.11
N LYS A 27 -14.48 -0.89 1.39
CA LYS A 27 -15.63 -0.90 2.30
C LYS A 27 -16.29 0.48 2.37
N PRO A 28 -17.59 0.54 2.69
CA PRO A 28 -18.24 1.81 3.01
C PRO A 28 -17.53 2.52 4.16
N GLY A 29 -17.17 3.79 3.96
CA GLY A 29 -16.46 4.61 4.95
C GLY A 29 -14.94 4.63 4.82
N ASP A 30 -14.36 3.80 3.95
CA ASP A 30 -12.92 3.86 3.66
C ASP A 30 -12.58 5.21 3.01
N ALA A 31 -11.57 5.89 3.56
CA ALA A 31 -11.05 7.11 2.98
C ALA A 31 -10.19 6.78 1.76
N VAL A 32 -10.44 7.46 0.63
CA VAL A 32 -9.73 7.26 -0.62
C VAL A 32 -9.31 8.58 -1.25
N GLU A 33 -8.16 8.56 -1.91
CA GLU A 33 -7.68 9.63 -2.77
C GLU A 33 -8.00 9.26 -4.22
N ILE A 34 -8.60 10.20 -4.97
CA ILE A 34 -8.88 10.04 -6.40
C ILE A 34 -8.01 11.02 -7.18
N SER A 35 -7.20 10.51 -8.11
CA SER A 35 -6.35 11.30 -8.99
C SER A 35 -6.68 11.01 -10.45
N ARG A 36 -6.54 12.02 -11.32
CA ARG A 36 -6.70 11.87 -12.77
C ARG A 36 -5.33 11.76 -13.42
N GLN A 37 -5.12 10.69 -14.18
CA GLN A 37 -3.90 10.45 -14.94
C GLN A 37 -4.29 10.28 -16.41
N GLY A 38 -4.28 11.38 -17.17
CA GLY A 38 -4.79 11.40 -18.54
C GLY A 38 -6.27 11.02 -18.64
N ALA A 39 -6.58 9.92 -19.33
CA ALA A 39 -7.92 9.39 -19.48
C ALA A 39 -8.39 8.56 -18.26
N ASP A 40 -7.46 8.18 -17.37
CA ASP A 40 -7.72 7.26 -16.28
C ASP A 40 -8.02 7.99 -14.97
N LEU A 41 -8.89 7.40 -14.16
CA LEU A 41 -9.09 7.76 -12.76
C LEU A 41 -8.44 6.68 -11.89
N VAL A 42 -7.46 7.09 -11.09
CA VAL A 42 -6.75 6.21 -10.17
C VAL A 42 -7.23 6.48 -8.75
N ILE A 43 -7.77 5.44 -8.12
CA ILE A 43 -8.27 5.46 -6.74
C ILE A 43 -7.24 4.75 -5.86
N ARG A 44 -6.79 5.39 -4.80
CA ARG A 44 -5.86 4.83 -3.80
C ARG A 44 -6.44 5.00 -2.40
N PRO A 45 -6.11 4.13 -1.42
CA PRO A 45 -6.40 4.41 -0.03
C PRO A 45 -5.82 5.78 0.37
N ALA A 46 -6.59 6.59 1.08
CA ALA A 46 -6.08 7.84 1.62
C ALA A 46 -5.18 7.50 2.80
N LEU A 47 -3.94 7.94 2.74
CA LEU A 47 -3.00 7.81 3.85
C LEU A 47 -3.32 8.90 4.88
N ASP A 48 -3.60 8.47 6.10
CA ASP A 48 -3.64 9.37 7.26
C ASP A 48 -2.20 9.54 7.77
N LEU A 49 -1.51 10.58 7.28
CA LEU A 49 -0.11 10.81 7.59
C LEU A 49 0.15 11.02 9.09
N ASP A 50 -0.82 11.58 9.82
CA ASP A 50 -0.70 11.79 11.26
C ASP A 50 -0.74 10.46 12.01
N ARG A 51 -1.65 9.57 11.60
CA ARG A 51 -1.72 8.21 12.14
C ARG A 51 -0.47 7.39 11.79
N GLU A 52 -0.05 7.37 10.53
CA GLU A 52 1.16 6.64 10.11
C GLU A 52 2.39 7.11 10.87
N ARG A 53 2.50 8.43 11.11
CA ARG A 53 3.58 9.00 11.93
C ARG A 53 3.50 8.55 13.38
N ALA A 54 2.30 8.48 13.96
CA ALA A 54 2.10 7.99 15.32
C ALA A 54 2.51 6.51 15.44
N ASP A 55 2.06 5.67 14.51
CA ASP A 55 2.37 4.23 14.46
C ASP A 55 3.88 3.99 14.31
N LEU A 56 4.56 4.77 13.45
CA LEU A 56 6.01 4.70 13.30
C LEU A 56 6.76 5.15 14.57
N ALA A 57 6.26 6.19 15.24
CA ALA A 57 6.86 6.66 16.49
C ALA A 57 6.73 5.61 17.61
N GLU A 58 5.59 4.92 17.68
CA GLU A 58 5.36 3.80 18.60
C GLU A 58 6.32 2.65 18.32
N LEU A 59 6.41 2.19 17.06
CA LEU A 59 7.35 1.14 16.66
C LEU A 59 8.79 1.50 17.03
N ALA A 60 9.22 2.73 16.75
CA ALA A 60 10.54 3.20 17.13
C ALA A 60 10.73 3.27 18.66
N GLY A 61 9.67 3.51 19.43
CA GLY A 61 9.66 3.41 20.88
C GLY A 61 9.88 1.98 21.36
N ILE A 62 9.15 1.02 20.79
CA ILE A 62 9.27 -0.41 21.09
C ILE A 62 10.69 -0.90 20.80
N LEU A 63 11.24 -0.58 19.63
CA LEU A 63 12.61 -0.98 19.25
C LEU A 63 13.66 -0.39 20.21
N ARG A 64 13.49 0.85 20.65
CA ARG A 64 14.38 1.47 21.65
C ARG A 64 14.29 0.78 23.01
N ALA A 65 13.09 0.37 23.43
CA ALA A 65 12.88 -0.34 24.69
C ALA A 65 13.47 -1.76 24.67
N LEU A 66 13.43 -2.44 23.53
CA LEU A 66 14.06 -3.76 23.34
C LEU A 66 15.59 -3.70 23.42
N GLY A 67 16.17 -2.53 23.13
CA GLY A 67 17.61 -2.34 23.10
C GLY A 67 18.27 -2.91 21.84
N PRO A 68 19.56 -2.61 21.63
CA PRO A 68 20.30 -3.08 20.47
C PRO A 68 20.53 -4.60 20.54
N SER A 69 20.43 -5.28 19.40
CA SER A 69 20.97 -6.63 19.26
C SER A 69 22.49 -6.54 19.08
N ASP A 70 23.23 -6.60 20.18
CA ASP A 70 24.70 -6.58 20.17
C ASP A 70 25.26 -8.02 20.26
N PRO A 71 26.28 -8.40 19.48
CA PRO A 71 26.96 -7.58 18.46
C PRO A 71 26.12 -7.38 17.20
N PHE A 72 26.08 -6.15 16.67
CA PHE A 72 25.64 -5.92 15.29
C PHE A 72 26.57 -6.68 14.35
N ARG A 73 26.10 -7.80 13.83
CA ARG A 73 26.76 -8.51 12.75
C ARG A 73 26.19 -7.92 11.47
N GLY A 74 26.97 -7.09 10.78
CA GLY A 74 26.58 -6.54 9.49
C GLY A 74 26.15 -7.65 8.52
N ARG A 75 25.53 -7.28 7.40
CA ARG A 75 25.15 -8.26 6.38
C ARG A 75 26.40 -9.00 5.88
N GLU A 76 26.42 -10.31 6.03
CA GLU A 76 27.48 -11.14 5.46
C GLU A 76 27.48 -11.00 3.93
N GLU A 77 28.65 -10.74 3.36
CA GLU A 77 28.83 -10.77 1.93
C GLU A 77 28.69 -12.21 1.46
N ILE A 78 27.79 -12.43 0.49
CA ILE A 78 27.62 -13.73 -0.12
C ILE A 78 28.41 -13.74 -1.42
N GLU A 79 29.37 -14.65 -1.53
CA GLU A 79 29.95 -14.99 -2.82
C GLU A 79 28.86 -15.72 -3.62
N LEU A 80 28.36 -15.07 -4.67
CA LEU A 80 27.46 -15.71 -5.60
C LEU A 80 28.27 -16.79 -6.34
N PRO A 81 27.91 -18.07 -6.21
CA PRO A 81 28.65 -19.12 -6.91
C PRO A 81 28.49 -18.90 -8.41
N ASP A 82 29.58 -19.05 -9.15
CA ASP A 82 29.52 -19.18 -10.60
C ASP A 82 28.79 -20.48 -10.92
N ARG A 83 27.51 -20.36 -11.28
CA ARG A 83 26.68 -21.48 -11.71
C ARG A 83 26.61 -21.42 -13.21
N ALA A 84 26.97 -22.52 -13.87
CA ALA A 84 26.66 -22.72 -15.28
C ALA A 84 25.14 -22.51 -15.49
N GLY A 85 24.78 -21.33 -15.98
CA GLY A 85 23.41 -20.91 -16.27
C GLY A 85 23.03 -21.30 -17.68
N LEU A 86 21.80 -21.80 -17.82
CA LEU A 86 21.18 -22.35 -19.04
C LEU A 86 21.45 -21.48 -20.28
N TYR A 87 22.37 -21.94 -21.13
CA TYR A 87 22.32 -21.64 -22.56
C TYR A 87 21.23 -22.47 -23.23
#